data_AF-A0A1F7BPT0-F1
#
_entry.id   AF-A0A1F7BPT0-F1
#
_cell.length_a   1.000
_cell.length_b   1.000
_cell.length_c   1.000
_cell.angle_alpha   90.00
_cell.angle_beta   90.00
_cell.angle_gamma   90.00
#
_symmetry.space_group_name_H-M   'P 1'
#
loop_
_entity.id
_entity.type
_entity.pdbx_description
1 polymer ?
#
loop_
_entity_poly.entity_id
_entity_poly.type
_entity_poly.pdbx_seq_one_letter_code
_entity_poly.pdbx_strand_id
1 'polypeptide(L)'
;MRPLPFSAIGILTALSILGAHTVLAQSRCDTVRIEDGEGEYQQCLRDEREERANEQIDLYRTKIDYQRKVRELSYDQKRSKADILWKQSDFQYETQIREAEQQIALLKISTAGDNPEIQRIEVRIDDLNQKRDLLSAQKDRMISLYDVRQDMENTYLDLQMQKYELTARGVTPLNFEW
;
A
#
# COMPACT_ATOMS: atom_id res chain seq x y z
N MET A 1 37.97 -3.96 28.93
CA MET A 1 36.88 -3.58 28.01
C MET A 1 35.67 -4.41 28.38
N ARG A 2 34.58 -3.75 28.75
CA ARG A 2 33.41 -4.36 29.41
C ARG A 2 32.56 -5.18 28.44
N PRO A 3 32.01 -6.34 28.85
CA PRO A 3 30.85 -6.95 28.22
C PRO A 3 29.57 -6.21 28.65
N LEU A 4 28.65 -5.96 27.72
CA LEU A 4 27.30 -5.47 28.07
C LEU A 4 26.37 -6.67 28.32
N PRO A 5 25.64 -6.67 29.45
CA PRO A 5 24.71 -7.73 29.81
C PRO A 5 23.30 -7.46 29.27
N PHE A 6 22.53 -8.55 29.18
CA PHE A 6 21.08 -8.55 29.09
C PHE A 6 20.44 -7.67 30.18
N SER A 7 19.57 -6.77 29.78
CA SER A 7 18.56 -6.15 30.66
C SER A 7 17.19 -6.24 29.99
N ALA A 8 16.62 -7.44 30.05
CA ALA A 8 15.17 -7.56 30.19
C ALA A 8 14.79 -7.12 31.60
N ILE A 9 13.53 -6.68 31.75
CA ILE A 9 12.83 -6.26 32.97
C ILE A 9 12.90 -4.74 33.21
N GLY A 10 11.75 -4.07 32.99
CA GLY A 10 11.54 -2.72 33.50
C GLY A 10 10.49 -1.83 32.84
N ILE A 11 9.40 -2.34 32.25
CA ILE A 11 8.21 -1.51 31.98
C ILE A 11 6.98 -2.25 32.50
N LEU A 12 6.82 -2.19 33.82
CA LEU A 12 5.64 -2.65 34.55
C LEU A 12 5.27 -1.55 35.54
N THR A 13 4.65 -0.48 35.04
CA THR A 13 3.80 0.46 35.78
C THR A 13 3.06 1.36 34.78
N ALA A 14 2.26 0.75 33.90
CA ALA A 14 1.21 1.43 33.14
C ALA A 14 -0.15 0.98 33.68
N LEU A 15 -0.38 1.13 34.99
CA LEU A 15 -1.65 0.80 35.62
C LEU A 15 -1.68 1.41 37.01
N SER A 16 -2.09 2.68 37.10
CA SER A 16 -2.71 3.33 38.26
C SER A 16 -2.73 4.83 37.98
N ILE A 17 -3.87 5.48 38.18
CA ILE A 17 -4.15 6.90 37.93
C ILE A 17 -4.62 7.21 36.50
N LEU A 18 -5.58 6.44 36.00
CA LEU A 18 -6.83 7.08 35.57
C LEU A 18 -7.82 6.74 36.67
N GLY A 19 -7.75 7.53 37.74
CA GLY A 19 -8.75 7.51 38.79
C GLY A 19 -10.11 7.73 38.15
N ALA A 20 -11.05 6.88 38.55
CA ALA A 20 -12.47 7.01 38.30
C ALA A 20 -12.96 8.42 38.64
N HIS A 21 -12.87 9.31 37.67
CA HIS A 21 -13.85 10.36 37.50
C HIS A 21 -14.86 9.81 36.52
N THR A 22 -15.75 8.93 37.01
CA THR A 22 -17.12 8.94 36.52
C THR A 22 -17.70 10.29 36.95
N VAL A 23 -17.29 11.36 36.28
CA VAL A 23 -18.27 12.39 35.94
C VAL A 23 -19.27 11.59 35.14
N LEU A 24 -20.39 11.22 35.77
CA LEU A 24 -21.59 10.89 35.04
C LEU A 24 -21.77 12.11 34.13
N ALA A 25 -21.33 11.98 32.87
CA ALA A 25 -21.60 12.99 31.87
C ALA A 25 -23.13 12.99 31.80
N GLN A 26 -23.73 13.91 32.55
CA GLN A 26 -25.16 14.07 32.62
C GLN A 26 -25.57 14.27 31.17
N SER A 27 -26.38 13.34 30.64
CA SER A 27 -26.66 13.38 29.21
C SER A 27 -27.38 14.70 28.96
N ARG A 28 -27.07 15.39 27.86
CA ARG A 28 -27.77 16.64 27.53
C ARG A 28 -29.28 16.44 27.41
N CYS A 29 -29.72 15.18 27.30
CA CYS A 29 -31.11 14.78 27.25
C CYS A 29 -31.78 14.69 28.63
N ASP A 30 -31.03 14.62 29.73
CA ASP A 30 -31.63 14.50 31.07
C ASP A 30 -32.44 15.77 31.46
N THR A 31 -32.06 16.93 30.92
CA THR A 31 -32.83 18.19 31.02
C THR A 31 -34.05 18.19 30.10
N VAL A 32 -33.95 17.63 28.88
CA VAL A 32 -35.08 17.47 27.94
C VAL A 32 -36.18 16.59 28.54
N ARG A 33 -35.82 15.56 29.32
CA ARG A 33 -36.79 14.73 30.04
C ARG A 33 -37.64 15.52 31.02
N ILE A 34 -37.04 16.53 31.66
CA ILE A 34 -37.68 17.35 32.70
C ILE A 34 -38.56 18.43 32.06
N GLU A 35 -38.14 18.98 30.91
CA GLU A 35 -38.77 20.14 30.28
C GLU A 35 -39.84 19.74 29.23
N ASP A 36 -39.56 18.73 28.40
CA ASP A 36 -40.35 18.42 27.20
C ASP A 36 -41.02 17.03 27.23
N GLY A 37 -40.71 16.22 28.25
CA GLY A 37 -41.34 14.92 28.49
C GLY A 37 -40.64 13.72 27.84
N GLU A 38 -41.21 12.51 28.01
CA GLU A 38 -40.52 11.25 27.67
C GLU A 38 -40.32 11.02 26.16
N GLY A 39 -41.19 11.56 25.30
CA GLY A 39 -41.08 11.41 23.84
C GLY A 39 -39.84 12.11 23.27
N GLU A 40 -39.69 13.40 23.60
CA GLU A 40 -38.53 14.22 23.20
C GLU A 40 -37.24 13.72 23.85
N TYR A 41 -37.32 13.18 25.08
CA TYR A 41 -36.19 12.52 25.72
C TYR A 41 -35.65 11.33 24.90
N GLN A 42 -36.54 10.45 24.41
CA GLN A 42 -36.13 9.31 23.60
C GLN A 42 -35.54 9.73 22.25
N GLN A 43 -36.04 10.81 21.66
CA GLN A 43 -35.49 11.38 20.44
C GLN A 43 -34.08 11.95 20.68
N CYS A 44 -33.92 12.76 21.73
CA CYS A 44 -32.62 13.29 22.12
C CYS A 44 -31.59 12.17 22.36
N LEU A 45 -31.97 11.09 23.05
CA LEU A 45 -31.07 9.94 23.27
C LEU A 45 -30.66 9.23 21.97
N ARG A 46 -31.51 9.25 20.93
CA ARG A 46 -31.16 8.71 19.60
C ARG A 46 -30.19 9.63 18.89
N ASP A 47 -30.44 10.93 18.92
CA ASP A 47 -29.60 11.93 18.27
C ASP A 47 -28.21 11.96 18.92
N GLU A 48 -28.11 11.91 20.25
CA GLU A 48 -26.83 11.84 20.95
C GLU A 48 -26.05 10.55 20.64
N ARG A 49 -26.74 9.42 20.42
CA ARG A 49 -26.09 8.17 19.99
C ARG A 49 -25.57 8.27 18.57
N GLU A 50 -26.34 8.85 17.65
CA GLU A 50 -25.91 9.04 16.26
C GLU A 50 -24.76 10.06 16.17
N GLU A 51 -24.78 11.13 16.96
CA GLU A 51 -23.68 12.10 17.05
C GLU A 51 -22.38 11.41 17.51
N ARG A 52 -22.43 10.64 18.61
CA ARG A 52 -21.27 9.87 19.07
C ARG A 52 -20.80 8.83 18.06
N ALA A 53 -21.72 8.17 17.35
CA ALA A 53 -21.37 7.22 16.30
C ALA A 53 -20.65 7.93 15.14
N ASN A 54 -21.12 9.11 14.72
CA ASN A 54 -20.50 9.91 13.67
C ASN A 54 -19.10 10.40 14.07
N GLU A 55 -18.91 10.87 15.30
CA GLU A 55 -17.58 11.25 15.80
C GLU A 55 -16.59 10.07 15.73
N GLN A 56 -17.02 8.87 16.15
CA GLN A 56 -16.20 7.66 16.08
C GLN A 56 -15.89 7.27 14.62
N ILE A 57 -16.87 7.36 13.74
CA ILE A 57 -16.73 7.08 12.31
C ILE A 57 -15.73 8.03 11.66
N ASP A 58 -15.78 9.33 11.97
CA ASP A 58 -14.86 10.32 11.38
C ASP A 58 -13.41 10.11 11.86
N LEU A 59 -13.21 9.78 13.14
CA LEU A 59 -11.90 9.39 13.67
C LEU A 59 -11.37 8.13 12.95
N TYR A 60 -12.22 7.14 12.72
CA TYR A 60 -11.82 5.91 12.02
C TYR A 60 -11.56 6.15 10.53
N ARG A 61 -12.33 7.03 9.87
CA ARG A 61 -12.11 7.44 8.48
C ARG A 61 -10.70 8.03 8.31
N THR A 62 -10.30 8.91 9.23
CA THR A 62 -8.95 9.50 9.22
C THR A 62 -7.85 8.43 9.29
N LYS A 63 -8.07 7.37 10.08
CA LYS A 63 -7.15 6.23 10.16
C LYS A 63 -7.10 5.43 8.86
N ILE A 64 -8.25 5.17 8.24
CA ILE A 64 -8.34 4.48 6.94
C ILE A 64 -7.65 5.30 5.85
N ASP A 65 -7.87 6.62 5.80
CA ASP A 65 -7.23 7.51 4.84
C ASP A 65 -5.71 7.54 4.99
N TYR A 66 -5.22 7.54 6.23
CA TYR A 66 -3.79 7.40 6.50
C TYR A 66 -3.24 6.07 5.95
N GLN A 67 -3.94 4.96 6.19
CA GLN A 67 -3.53 3.65 5.67
C GLN A 67 -3.53 3.59 4.13
N ARG A 68 -4.52 4.22 3.47
CA ARG A 68 -4.56 4.35 2.00
C ARG A 68 -3.32 5.06 1.48
N LYS A 69 -2.99 6.22 2.04
CA LYS A 69 -1.81 7.02 1.63
C LYS A 69 -0.49 6.25 1.83
N VAL A 70 -0.36 5.52 2.94
CA VAL A 70 0.85 4.71 3.19
C VAL A 70 0.99 3.59 2.16
N ARG A 71 -0.11 2.94 1.79
CA ARG A 71 -0.10 1.88 0.75
C ARG A 71 0.19 2.45 -0.61
N GLU A 72 -0.44 3.56 -0.99
CA GLU A 72 -0.18 4.27 -2.23
C GLU A 72 1.32 4.58 -2.39
N LEU A 73 1.91 5.20 -1.36
CA LEU A 73 3.34 5.48 -1.35
C LEU A 73 4.20 4.22 -1.49
N SER A 74 3.83 3.13 -0.80
CA SER A 74 4.56 1.85 -0.89
C SER A 74 4.50 1.25 -2.29
N TYR A 75 3.34 1.29 -2.94
CA TYR A 75 3.16 0.77 -4.29
C TYR A 75 3.85 1.66 -5.34
N ASP A 76 3.83 2.98 -5.17
CA ASP A 76 4.60 3.91 -6.00
C ASP A 76 6.11 3.64 -5.93
N GLN A 77 6.64 3.38 -4.72
CA GLN A 77 8.04 2.99 -4.55
C GLN A 77 8.36 1.67 -5.25
N LYS A 78 7.46 0.68 -5.20
CA LYS A 78 7.64 -0.61 -5.90
C LYS A 78 7.63 -0.44 -7.41
N ARG A 79 6.69 0.34 -7.96
CA ARG A 79 6.61 0.68 -9.39
C ARG A 79 7.84 1.45 -9.86
N SER A 80 8.27 2.46 -9.11
CA SER A 80 9.47 3.25 -9.41
C SER A 80 10.72 2.38 -9.40
N LYS A 81 10.88 1.50 -8.39
CA LYS A 81 12.00 0.55 -8.35
C LYS A 81 12.01 -0.40 -9.56
N ALA A 82 10.85 -0.91 -9.95
CA ALA A 82 10.72 -1.75 -11.14
C ALA A 82 11.17 -1.02 -12.42
N ASP A 83 10.74 0.24 -12.58
CA ASP A 83 11.11 1.08 -13.72
C ASP A 83 12.62 1.36 -13.76
N ILE A 84 13.23 1.68 -12.61
CA ILE A 84 14.68 1.92 -12.50
C ILE A 84 15.47 0.65 -12.87
N LEU A 85 15.10 -0.50 -12.32
CA LEU A 85 15.78 -1.77 -12.59
C LEU A 85 15.66 -2.17 -14.07
N TRP A 86 14.48 -1.97 -14.66
CA TRP A 86 14.29 -2.19 -16.10
C TRP A 86 15.18 -1.26 -16.93
N LYS A 87 15.19 0.06 -16.67
CA LYS A 87 16.04 1.03 -17.39
C LYS A 87 17.53 0.70 -17.27
N GLN A 88 17.98 0.29 -16.09
CA GLN A 88 19.37 -0.14 -15.89
C GLN A 88 19.72 -1.35 -16.75
N SER A 89 18.83 -2.34 -16.79
CA SER A 89 19.05 -3.53 -17.63
C SER A 89 18.95 -3.19 -19.12
N ASP A 90 18.00 -2.36 -19.51
CA ASP A 90 17.78 -1.91 -20.90
C ASP A 90 19.04 -1.23 -21.44
N PHE A 91 19.59 -0.29 -20.67
CA PHE A 91 20.84 0.40 -21.00
C PHE A 91 22.03 -0.56 -21.17
N GLN A 92 22.12 -1.62 -20.34
CA GLN A 92 23.17 -2.63 -20.46
C GLN A 92 23.05 -3.44 -21.76
N TYR A 93 21.83 -3.82 -22.15
CA TYR A 93 21.59 -4.53 -23.41
C TYR A 93 21.85 -3.62 -24.62
N GLU A 94 21.36 -2.38 -24.60
CA GLU A 94 21.63 -1.39 -25.66
C GLU A 94 23.13 -1.17 -25.88
N THR A 95 23.90 -1.11 -24.79
CA THR A 95 25.35 -0.95 -24.88
C THR A 95 26.00 -2.16 -25.55
N GLN A 96 25.63 -3.38 -25.14
CA GLN A 96 26.15 -4.61 -25.74
C GLN A 96 25.77 -4.76 -27.22
N ILE A 97 24.56 -4.37 -27.60
CA ILE A 97 24.11 -4.37 -28.99
C ILE A 97 24.95 -3.38 -29.80
N ARG A 98 25.14 -2.15 -29.30
CA ARG A 98 25.97 -1.15 -29.98
C ARG A 98 27.42 -1.59 -30.16
N GLU A 99 28.01 -2.21 -29.14
CA GLU A 99 29.36 -2.79 -29.22
C GLU A 99 29.45 -3.90 -30.27
N ALA A 100 28.45 -4.79 -30.31
CA ALA A 100 28.35 -5.84 -31.32
C ALA A 100 28.19 -5.30 -32.75
N GLU A 101 27.36 -4.26 -32.93
CA GLU A 101 27.19 -3.56 -34.21
C GLU A 101 28.49 -2.91 -34.69
N GLN A 102 29.26 -2.29 -33.78
CA GLN A 102 30.57 -1.73 -34.09
C GLN A 102 31.57 -2.81 -34.49
N GLN A 103 31.57 -3.97 -33.82
CA GLN A 103 32.40 -5.11 -34.19
C GLN A 103 32.07 -5.61 -35.60
N ILE A 104 30.79 -5.71 -35.95
CA ILE A 104 30.35 -6.05 -37.32
C ILE A 104 30.89 -5.02 -38.32
N ALA A 105 30.76 -3.72 -38.03
CA ALA A 105 31.23 -2.66 -38.93
C ALA A 105 32.75 -2.76 -39.19
N LEU A 106 33.54 -3.05 -38.15
CA LEU A 106 34.99 -3.25 -38.28
C LEU A 106 35.32 -4.50 -39.11
N LEU A 107 34.62 -5.61 -38.88
CA LEU A 107 34.80 -6.86 -39.63
C LEU A 107 34.44 -6.68 -41.12
N LYS A 108 33.39 -5.93 -41.42
CA LYS A 108 33.00 -5.60 -42.81
C LYS A 108 34.07 -4.79 -43.55
N ILE A 109 34.85 -3.98 -42.84
CA ILE A 109 35.96 -3.20 -43.42
C ILE A 109 37.21 -4.08 -43.60
N SER A 110 37.49 -4.98 -42.66
CA SER A 110 38.72 -5.78 -42.65
C SER A 110 38.68 -7.04 -43.51
N THR A 111 37.48 -7.57 -43.81
CA THR A 111 37.30 -8.79 -44.61
C THR A 111 36.59 -8.50 -45.93
N ALA A 112 37.23 -8.84 -47.05
CA ALA A 112 36.59 -8.81 -48.37
C ALA A 112 35.87 -10.15 -48.62
N GLY A 113 34.60 -10.24 -48.25
CA GLY A 113 33.74 -11.42 -48.49
C GLY A 113 32.85 -11.79 -47.30
N ASP A 114 32.13 -12.90 -47.42
CA ASP A 114 31.29 -13.45 -46.35
C ASP A 114 32.15 -13.86 -45.15
N ASN A 115 31.93 -13.19 -44.02
CA ASN A 115 32.61 -13.49 -42.77
C ASN A 115 31.62 -14.21 -41.82
N PRO A 116 31.85 -15.50 -41.50
CA PRO A 116 30.96 -16.27 -40.61
C PRO A 116 30.97 -15.76 -39.15
N GLU A 117 31.88 -14.87 -38.78
CA GLU A 117 31.85 -14.16 -37.50
C GLU A 117 30.77 -13.08 -37.48
N ILE A 118 30.53 -12.38 -38.60
CA ILE A 118 29.44 -11.39 -38.71
C ILE A 118 28.10 -12.05 -38.42
N GLN A 119 27.81 -13.17 -39.07
CA GLN A 119 26.55 -13.90 -38.87
C GLN A 119 26.39 -14.38 -37.41
N ARG A 120 27.47 -14.77 -36.74
CA ARG A 120 27.45 -15.13 -35.32
C ARG A 120 27.15 -13.93 -34.42
N ILE A 121 27.68 -12.75 -34.74
CA ILE A 121 27.40 -11.53 -34.00
C ILE A 121 25.95 -11.05 -34.25
N GLU A 122 25.43 -11.17 -35.47
CA GLU A 122 24.04 -10.85 -35.81
C GLU A 122 23.06 -11.72 -34.99
N VAL A 123 23.27 -13.03 -34.94
CA VAL A 123 22.46 -13.94 -34.08
C VAL A 123 22.54 -13.55 -32.60
N ARG A 124 23.70 -13.09 -32.14
CA ARG A 124 23.85 -12.60 -30.76
C ARG A 124 23.07 -11.31 -30.52
N ILE A 125 23.04 -10.38 -31.48
CA ILE A 125 22.23 -9.15 -31.40
C ILE A 125 20.74 -9.52 -31.30
N ASP A 126 20.27 -10.46 -32.12
CA ASP A 126 18.88 -10.94 -32.07
C ASP A 126 18.52 -11.54 -30.70
N ASP A 127 19.40 -12.36 -30.11
CA ASP A 127 19.23 -12.91 -28.76
C ASP A 127 19.20 -11.82 -27.67
N LEU A 128 20.05 -10.78 -27.78
CA LEU A 128 20.04 -9.64 -26.86
C LEU A 128 18.72 -8.84 -26.98
N ASN A 129 18.22 -8.62 -28.19
CA ASN A 129 16.93 -7.97 -28.42
C ASN A 129 15.77 -8.79 -27.85
N GLN A 130 15.77 -10.10 -28.07
CA GLN A 130 14.74 -10.98 -27.50
C GLN A 130 14.73 -10.93 -25.96
N LYS A 131 15.92 -10.93 -25.32
CA LYS A 131 16.03 -10.80 -23.85
C LYS A 131 15.51 -9.46 -23.36
N ARG A 132 15.79 -8.38 -24.10
CA ARG A 132 15.33 -7.02 -23.79
C ARG A 132 13.79 -6.93 -23.85
N ASP A 133 13.17 -7.50 -24.88
CA ASP A 133 11.72 -7.56 -25.03
C ASP A 133 11.06 -8.37 -23.90
N LEU A 134 11.64 -9.51 -23.54
CA LEU A 134 11.16 -10.33 -22.42
C LEU A 134 11.23 -9.58 -21.08
N LEU A 135 12.30 -8.83 -20.84
CA LEU A 135 12.43 -8.00 -19.63
C LEU A 135 11.44 -6.85 -19.59
N SER A 136 11.18 -6.21 -20.73
CA SER A 136 10.13 -5.20 -20.86
C SER A 136 8.76 -5.77 -20.50
N ALA A 137 8.39 -6.90 -21.11
CA ALA A 137 7.14 -7.60 -20.83
C ALA A 137 7.03 -8.06 -19.36
N GLN A 138 8.14 -8.51 -18.76
CA GLN A 138 8.18 -8.87 -17.34
C GLN A 138 7.93 -7.67 -16.44
N LYS A 139 8.54 -6.51 -16.74
CA LYS A 139 8.33 -5.26 -16.01
C LYS A 139 6.86 -4.81 -16.09
N ASP A 140 6.27 -4.84 -17.29
CA ASP A 140 4.86 -4.45 -17.48
C ASP A 140 3.90 -5.35 -16.69
N ARG A 141 4.13 -6.67 -16.70
CA ARG A 141 3.34 -7.61 -15.87
C ARG A 141 3.49 -7.33 -14.39
N MET A 142 4.71 -7.02 -13.93
CA MET A 142 4.95 -6.73 -12.53
C MET A 142 4.26 -5.43 -12.08
N ILE A 143 4.26 -4.38 -12.90
CA ILE A 143 3.53 -3.14 -12.64
C ILE A 143 2.03 -3.43 -12.54
N SER A 144 1.46 -4.16 -13.51
CA SER A 144 0.05 -4.56 -13.48
C SER A 144 -0.31 -5.34 -12.21
N LEU A 145 0.55 -6.25 -11.75
CA LEU A 145 0.33 -6.97 -10.50
C LEU A 145 0.34 -6.05 -9.27
N TYR A 146 1.16 -5.00 -9.26
CA TYR A 146 1.15 -4.00 -8.19
C TYR A 146 -0.15 -3.20 -8.18
N ASP A 147 -0.65 -2.82 -9.34
CA ASP A 147 -1.90 -2.06 -9.46
C ASP A 147 -3.10 -2.89 -8.97
N VAL A 148 -3.20 -4.15 -9.41
CA VAL A 148 -4.25 -5.08 -8.95
C VAL A 148 -4.20 -5.29 -7.44
N ARG A 149 -3.01 -5.50 -6.87
CA ARG A 149 -2.88 -5.69 -5.42
C ARG A 149 -3.23 -4.43 -4.63
N GLN A 150 -2.82 -3.26 -5.10
CA GLN A 150 -3.18 -1.99 -4.46
C GLN A 150 -4.70 -1.80 -4.45
N ASP A 151 -5.38 -2.11 -5.56
CA ASP A 151 -6.83 -2.00 -5.68
C ASP A 151 -7.57 -2.97 -4.73
N MET A 152 -7.14 -4.24 -4.67
CA MET A 152 -7.68 -5.21 -3.72
C MET A 152 -7.50 -4.77 -2.26
N GLU A 153 -6.32 -4.25 -1.93
CA GLU A 153 -6.03 -3.74 -0.59
C GLU A 153 -6.91 -2.52 -0.24
N ASN A 154 -7.14 -1.61 -1.18
CA ASN A 154 -8.04 -0.47 -0.99
C ASN A 154 -9.49 -0.91 -0.80
N THR A 155 -9.96 -1.86 -1.60
CA THR A 155 -11.29 -2.47 -1.45
C THR A 155 -11.45 -3.09 -0.07
N TYR A 156 -10.42 -3.76 0.45
CA TYR A 156 -10.45 -4.30 1.81
C TYR A 156 -10.58 -3.20 2.88
N LEU A 157 -9.95 -2.03 2.68
CA LEU A 157 -10.13 -0.89 3.60
C LEU A 157 -11.56 -0.33 3.54
N ASP A 158 -12.19 -0.29 2.38
CA ASP A 158 -13.60 0.10 2.24
C ASP A 158 -14.51 -0.84 3.02
N LEU A 159 -14.29 -2.15 2.91
CA LEU A 159 -15.04 -3.13 3.67
C LEU A 159 -14.82 -2.98 5.18
N GLN A 160 -13.59 -2.71 5.62
CA GLN A 160 -13.30 -2.41 7.03
C GLN A 160 -14.02 -1.16 7.52
N MET A 161 -14.07 -0.10 6.70
CA MET A 161 -14.79 1.12 7.00
C MET A 161 -16.29 0.86 7.16
N GLN A 162 -16.92 0.20 6.19
CA GLN A 162 -18.36 -0.14 6.25
C GLN A 162 -18.69 -1.00 7.47
N LYS A 163 -17.85 -1.99 7.77
CA LYS A 163 -18.00 -2.84 8.97
C LYS A 163 -17.93 -2.02 10.24
N TYR A 164 -17.01 -1.08 10.32
CA TYR A 164 -16.88 -0.19 11.47
C TYR A 164 -18.09 0.75 11.61
N GLU A 165 -18.56 1.35 10.51
CA GLU A 165 -19.75 2.21 10.50
C GLU A 165 -21.01 1.50 11.02
N LEU A 166 -21.22 0.25 10.62
CA LEU A 166 -22.32 -0.57 11.15
C LEU A 166 -22.15 -0.82 12.66
N THR A 167 -20.93 -1.18 13.07
CA THR A 167 -20.62 -1.47 14.48
C THR A 167 -20.80 -0.24 15.37
N ALA A 168 -20.35 0.94 14.92
CA ALA A 168 -20.51 2.22 15.63
C ALA A 168 -21.98 2.58 15.84
N ARG A 169 -22.86 2.21 14.91
CA ARG A 169 -24.32 2.37 15.01
C ARG A 169 -25.02 1.23 15.78
N GLY A 170 -24.27 0.31 16.37
CA GLY A 170 -24.81 -0.82 17.12
C GLY A 170 -25.45 -1.91 16.24
N VAL A 171 -25.19 -1.90 14.94
CA VAL A 171 -25.63 -2.92 13.99
C VAL A 171 -24.56 -3.99 13.87
N THR A 172 -24.93 -5.27 14.01
CA THR A 172 -23.99 -6.38 13.80
C THR A 172 -23.67 -6.52 12.30
N PRO A 173 -22.41 -6.33 11.88
CA PRO A 173 -22.03 -6.48 10.48
C PRO A 173 -22.04 -7.96 10.07
N LEU A 174 -22.35 -8.23 8.80
CA LEU A 174 -22.17 -9.57 8.23
C LEU A 174 -20.68 -9.90 8.18
N ASN A 175 -20.29 -11.04 8.77
CA ASN A 175 -18.95 -11.56 8.68
C ASN A 175 -18.90 -12.58 7.54
N PHE A 176 -18.31 -12.19 6.42
CA PHE A 176 -17.93 -13.11 5.36
C PHE A 176 -16.51 -13.62 5.69
N GLU A 177 -16.33 -14.93 5.79
CA GLU A 177 -15.01 -15.55 5.79
C GLU A 177 -14.48 -15.52 4.35
N TRP A 178 -13.29 -14.95 4.14
CA TRP A 178 -12.59 -14.88 2.87
C TRP A 178 -11.26 -15.62 2.98
#